data_AF-A0A8S8YGF4-F1
#
_entry.id   AF-A0A8S8YGF4-F1
#
_cell.length_a   1.000
_cell.length_b   1.000
_cell.length_c   1.000
_cell.angle_alpha   90.00
_cell.angle_beta   90.00
_cell.angle_gamma   90.00
#
_symmetry.space_group_name_H-M   'P 1'
#
loop_
_entity.id
_entity.type
_entity.pdbx_description
1 polymer ?
#
loop_
_entity_poly.entity_id
_entity_poly.type
_entity_poly.pdbx_seq_one_letter_code
_entity_poly.pdbx_strand_id
1 'polypeptide(L)'
;MEKIGVVVADEFHLLHDISRGPTLEVLLSRIRHSQPEAQLIALSATVGNSQDMADWLDAKLIQSNWRPIQLHSGTLTGLNVKIHRIDGPDNVEWPEPRMIEGRNTKRLQAVLDDSYSTGGQMLVFVNSRASAQKEARELSKHIRKQISDGPIKYDNELIDEWEKIAERLTRREDTSVMGRALSQAIRGGVAFHHAGLTHSQRKTVEEAFRQGTLLAIVATPTLAQGVNLPAEG
;
A
#
# COMPACT_ATOMS: atom_id res chain seq x y z
N MET A 1 4.65 -33.49 17.61
CA MET A 1 5.14 -32.10 17.50
C MET A 1 5.73 -31.67 18.84
N GLU A 2 6.77 -32.34 19.35
CA GLU A 2 7.16 -32.26 20.78
C GLU A 2 8.22 -31.19 21.12
N LYS A 3 8.32 -30.09 20.35
CA LYS A 3 9.38 -29.08 20.55
C LYS A 3 8.94 -27.64 20.25
N ILE A 4 7.68 -27.27 20.47
CA ILE A 4 7.26 -25.89 20.26
C ILE A 4 7.39 -25.14 21.59
N GLY A 5 8.42 -24.31 21.72
CA GLY A 5 8.62 -23.46 22.91
C GLY A 5 7.95 -22.08 22.80
N VAL A 6 7.68 -21.61 21.58
CA VAL A 6 7.01 -20.32 21.33
C VAL A 6 6.17 -20.39 20.06
N VAL A 7 5.04 -19.69 20.07
CA VAL A 7 4.16 -19.46 18.92
C VAL A 7 3.92 -17.97 18.79
N VAL A 8 4.17 -17.45 17.58
CA VAL A 8 3.90 -16.04 17.24
C VAL A 8 2.71 -16.00 16.28
N ALA A 9 1.60 -15.42 16.73
CA ALA A 9 0.41 -15.18 15.94
C ALA A 9 0.43 -13.75 15.39
N ASP A 10 0.86 -13.61 14.14
CA ASP A 10 0.85 -12.32 13.46
C ASP A 10 -0.56 -11.97 12.94
N GLU A 11 -0.85 -10.69 12.84
CA GLU A 11 -2.16 -10.14 12.45
C GLU A 11 -3.35 -10.72 13.25
N PHE A 12 -3.19 -10.83 14.56
CA PHE A 12 -4.15 -11.49 15.46
C PHE A 12 -5.55 -10.86 15.44
N HIS A 13 -5.69 -9.57 15.09
CA HIS A 13 -7.00 -8.93 14.84
C HIS A 13 -7.87 -9.67 13.82
N LEU A 14 -7.28 -10.48 12.93
CA LEU A 14 -8.01 -11.34 12.00
C LEU A 14 -8.82 -12.44 12.70
N LEU A 15 -8.70 -12.63 14.01
CA LEU A 15 -9.60 -13.49 14.78
C LEU A 15 -11.08 -13.08 14.60
N HIS A 16 -11.35 -11.80 14.37
CA HIS A 16 -12.69 -11.29 14.09
C HIS A 16 -13.10 -11.33 12.62
N ASP A 17 -12.23 -11.77 11.72
CA ASP A 17 -12.55 -11.94 10.30
C ASP A 17 -13.44 -13.18 10.10
N ILE A 18 -14.57 -13.01 9.41
CA ILE A 18 -15.56 -14.08 9.20
C ILE A 18 -14.96 -15.27 8.44
N SER A 19 -14.00 -15.04 7.53
CA SER A 19 -13.42 -16.06 6.67
C SER A 19 -12.20 -16.74 7.29
N ARG A 20 -11.34 -15.97 7.98
CA ARG A 20 -10.04 -16.42 8.50
C ARG A 20 -10.04 -16.68 9.99
N GLY A 21 -10.87 -15.97 10.76
CA GLY A 21 -10.95 -16.04 12.22
C GLY A 21 -11.16 -17.46 12.75
N PRO A 22 -12.14 -18.24 12.23
CA PRO A 22 -12.38 -19.60 12.72
C PRO A 22 -11.17 -20.54 12.57
N THR A 23 -10.39 -20.37 11.49
CA THR A 23 -9.19 -21.20 11.27
C THR A 23 -8.10 -20.85 12.28
N LEU A 24 -7.89 -19.54 12.52
CA LEU A 24 -6.92 -19.06 13.50
C LEU A 24 -7.29 -19.48 14.93
N GLU A 25 -8.57 -19.35 15.28
CA GLU A 25 -9.11 -19.75 16.59
C GLU A 25 -8.89 -21.22 16.87
N VAL A 26 -9.23 -22.11 15.91
CA VAL A 26 -9.04 -23.55 16.04
C VAL A 26 -7.56 -23.92 16.14
N LEU A 27 -6.70 -23.29 15.35
CA LEU A 27 -5.26 -23.53 15.39
C LEU A 27 -4.66 -23.17 16.74
N LEU A 28 -4.92 -21.95 17.23
CA LEU A 28 -4.41 -21.48 18.51
C LEU A 28 -4.97 -22.30 19.68
N SER A 29 -6.25 -22.66 19.64
CA SER A 29 -6.86 -23.52 20.66
C SER A 29 -6.20 -24.90 20.72
N ARG A 30 -5.93 -25.52 19.56
CA ARG A 30 -5.22 -26.82 19.48
C ARG A 30 -3.79 -26.73 19.99
N ILE A 31 -3.08 -25.66 19.67
CA ILE A 31 -1.71 -25.43 20.15
C ILE A 31 -1.71 -25.28 21.66
N ARG A 32 -2.56 -24.40 22.21
CA ARG A 32 -2.70 -24.19 23.66
C ARG A 32 -3.03 -25.47 24.40
N HIS A 33 -3.87 -26.32 23.83
CA HIS A 33 -4.22 -27.61 24.43
C HIS A 33 -3.07 -28.62 24.37
N SER A 34 -2.38 -28.72 23.23
CA SER A 34 -1.35 -29.74 23.02
C SER A 34 0.03 -29.36 23.56
N GLN A 35 0.32 -28.07 23.72
CA GLN A 35 1.59 -27.51 24.17
C GLN A 35 1.31 -26.36 25.17
N PRO A 36 0.82 -26.67 26.39
CA PRO A 36 0.42 -25.65 27.36
C PRO A 36 1.59 -24.77 27.86
N GLU A 37 2.82 -25.30 27.80
CA GLU A 37 4.04 -24.59 28.19
C GLU A 37 4.60 -23.68 27.08
N ALA A 38 4.05 -23.72 25.86
CA ALA A 38 4.52 -22.88 24.77
C ALA A 38 4.12 -21.43 25.01
N GLN A 39 5.09 -20.51 24.94
CA GLN A 39 4.80 -19.08 25.02
C GLN A 39 4.01 -18.63 23.79
N LEU A 40 2.90 -17.91 24.00
CA LEU A 40 2.11 -17.35 22.91
C LEU A 40 2.31 -15.83 22.85
N ILE A 41 2.73 -15.34 21.68
CA ILE A 41 2.90 -13.91 21.40
C ILE A 41 1.96 -13.56 20.24
N ALA A 42 1.07 -12.61 20.44
CA ALA A 42 0.14 -12.15 19.41
C ALA A 42 0.47 -10.71 19.00
N LEU A 43 0.66 -10.50 17.70
CA LEU A 43 0.90 -9.19 17.11
C LEU A 43 -0.38 -8.74 16.40
N SER A 44 -0.82 -7.51 16.64
CA SER A 44 -2.08 -7.02 16.12
C SER A 44 -2.01 -5.53 15.82
N ALA A 45 -2.71 -5.09 14.77
CA ALA A 45 -3.07 -3.69 14.58
C ALA A 45 -3.92 -3.18 15.76
N THR A 46 -3.97 -1.85 15.91
CA THR A 46 -4.79 -1.18 16.92
C THR A 46 -6.27 -1.48 16.68
N VAL A 47 -6.90 -2.19 17.62
CA VAL A 47 -8.31 -2.57 17.60
C VAL A 47 -9.00 -2.11 18.88
N GLY A 48 -10.29 -1.76 18.79
CA GLY A 48 -11.04 -1.23 19.93
C GLY A 48 -11.25 -2.24 21.07
N ASN A 49 -11.13 -3.53 20.79
CA ASN A 49 -11.39 -4.64 21.72
C ASN A 49 -10.12 -5.44 22.06
N SER A 50 -8.95 -4.79 22.07
CA SER A 50 -7.68 -5.48 22.33
C SER A 50 -7.58 -6.11 23.72
N GLN A 51 -8.37 -5.62 24.69
CA GLN A 51 -8.44 -6.23 26.02
C GLN A 51 -9.12 -7.60 25.95
N ASP A 52 -10.28 -7.70 25.32
CA ASP A 52 -10.99 -8.98 25.11
C ASP A 52 -10.11 -10.00 24.38
N MET A 53 -9.32 -9.54 23.42
CA MET A 53 -8.37 -10.37 22.68
C MET A 53 -7.22 -10.88 23.56
N ALA A 54 -6.69 -10.04 24.44
CA ALA A 54 -5.65 -10.43 25.39
C ALA A 54 -6.19 -11.41 26.45
N ASP A 55 -7.41 -11.16 26.93
CA ASP A 55 -8.11 -12.02 27.89
C ASP A 55 -8.39 -13.40 27.28
N TRP A 56 -8.84 -13.47 26.03
CA TRP A 56 -9.03 -14.76 25.33
C TRP A 56 -7.73 -15.58 25.23
N LEU A 57 -6.59 -14.90 25.08
CA LEU A 57 -5.27 -15.52 25.02
C LEU A 57 -4.66 -15.86 26.39
N ASP A 58 -5.27 -15.42 27.49
CA ASP A 58 -4.62 -15.34 28.82
C ASP A 58 -3.26 -14.62 28.76
N ALA A 59 -3.18 -13.55 27.97
CA ALA A 59 -1.94 -12.83 27.68
C ALA A 59 -1.89 -11.44 28.32
N LYS A 60 -0.67 -10.97 28.61
CA LYS A 60 -0.44 -9.57 28.99
C LYS A 60 -0.61 -8.66 27.78
N LEU A 61 -1.55 -7.73 27.84
CA LEU A 61 -1.74 -6.71 26.80
C LEU A 61 -0.60 -5.69 26.82
N ILE A 62 -0.03 -5.42 25.63
CA ILE A 62 0.90 -4.31 25.38
C ILE A 62 0.28 -3.45 24.29
N GLN A 63 -0.04 -2.20 24.61
CA GLN A 63 -0.53 -1.21 23.66
C GLN A 63 0.48 -0.09 23.50
N SER A 64 0.69 0.34 22.27
CA SER A 64 1.50 1.51 21.95
C SER A 64 0.89 2.23 20.76
N ASN A 65 0.79 3.56 20.87
CA ASN A 65 0.44 4.43 19.76
C ASN A 65 1.69 5.04 19.09
N TRP A 66 2.88 4.60 19.52
CA TRP A 66 4.14 5.10 18.97
C TRP A 66 4.31 4.65 17.51
N ARG A 67 4.78 5.56 16.66
CA ARG A 67 5.18 5.25 15.29
C ARG A 67 6.59 5.82 15.03
N PRO A 68 7.42 5.16 14.23
CA PRO A 68 8.77 5.64 13.90
C PRO A 68 8.77 6.82 12.91
N ILE A 69 7.69 6.99 12.15
CA ILE A 69 7.57 7.99 11.07
C ILE A 69 6.30 8.79 11.29
N GLN A 70 6.39 10.10 11.08
CA GLN A 70 5.25 11.02 11.14
C GLN A 70 4.21 10.67 10.07
N LEU A 71 2.95 10.56 10.47
CA LEU A 71 1.81 10.31 9.59
C LEU A 71 0.84 11.49 9.68
N HIS A 72 0.66 12.19 8.57
CA HIS A 72 -0.36 13.21 8.42
C HIS A 72 -1.60 12.61 7.75
N SER A 73 -2.71 12.55 8.49
CA SER A 73 -4.00 12.08 7.98
C SER A 73 -4.92 13.27 7.73
N GLY A 74 -5.44 13.36 6.51
CA GLY A 74 -6.26 14.50 6.08
C GLY A 74 -7.31 14.15 5.04
N THR A 75 -8.00 15.18 4.57
CA THR A 75 -9.01 15.09 3.51
C THR A 75 -8.68 16.04 2.37
N LEU A 76 -8.92 15.60 1.14
CA LEU A 76 -8.93 16.44 -0.05
C LEU A 76 -10.38 16.77 -0.45
N THR A 77 -10.80 18.01 -0.28
CA THR A 77 -12.13 18.49 -0.73
C THR A 77 -11.97 19.44 -1.91
N GLY A 78 -12.39 19.00 -3.10
CA GLY A 78 -12.01 19.70 -4.33
C GLY A 78 -10.50 19.57 -4.55
N LEU A 79 -9.77 20.68 -4.40
CA LEU A 79 -8.31 20.75 -4.39
C LEU A 79 -7.76 21.28 -3.05
N ASN A 80 -8.62 21.40 -2.03
CA ASN A 80 -8.20 21.84 -0.70
C ASN A 80 -7.77 20.64 0.13
N VAL A 81 -6.51 20.62 0.55
CA VAL A 81 -5.94 19.62 1.48
C VAL A 81 -6.03 20.17 2.89
N LYS A 82 -6.65 19.40 3.79
CA LYS A 82 -6.71 19.71 5.22
C LYS A 82 -6.31 18.50 6.05
N ILE A 83 -5.31 18.67 6.91
CA ILE A 83 -4.87 17.65 7.87
C ILE A 83 -5.74 17.74 9.13
N HIS A 84 -6.19 16.60 9.63
CA HIS A 84 -7.03 16.51 10.83
C HIS A 84 -6.44 15.63 11.93
N ARG A 85 -5.42 14.82 11.62
CA ARG A 85 -4.72 14.00 12.59
C ARG A 85 -3.25 13.86 12.19
N ILE A 86 -2.40 13.89 13.21
CA ILE A 86 -0.96 13.75 13.10
C ILE A 86 -0.53 12.70 14.12
N ASP A 87 0.04 11.59 13.67
CA ASP A 87 0.54 10.51 14.53
C ASP A 87 2.04 10.32 14.27
N GLY A 88 2.89 10.28 15.29
CA GLY A 88 4.32 10.07 15.09
C GLY A 88 5.17 10.41 16.32
N PRO A 89 6.51 10.33 16.19
CA PRO A 89 7.41 10.59 17.31
C PRO A 89 7.54 12.09 17.61
N ASP A 90 7.30 12.94 16.62
CA ASP A 90 7.57 14.37 16.68
C ASP A 90 6.32 15.18 17.01
N ASN A 91 6.49 16.18 17.88
CA ASN A 91 5.49 17.20 18.13
C ASN A 91 5.65 18.31 17.08
N VAL A 92 5.01 18.11 15.93
CA VAL A 92 5.08 19.03 14.78
C VAL A 92 3.98 20.10 14.86
N GLU A 93 4.28 21.27 14.28
CA GLU A 93 3.28 22.31 14.08
C GLU A 93 2.20 21.82 13.10
N TRP A 94 0.95 22.20 13.36
CA TRP A 94 -0.17 21.80 12.53
C TRP A 94 -0.08 22.48 11.15
N PRO A 95 -0.05 21.72 10.04
CA PRO A 95 -0.02 22.32 8.72
C PRO A 95 -1.32 23.09 8.45
N GLU A 96 -1.19 24.34 8.01
CA GLU A 96 -2.32 25.11 7.52
C GLU A 96 -2.96 24.45 6.28
N PRO A 97 -4.30 24.54 6.11
CA PRO A 97 -4.95 24.06 4.90
C PRO A 97 -4.37 24.73 3.66
N ARG A 98 -4.13 23.94 2.60
CA ARG A 98 -3.53 24.43 1.35
C ARG A 98 -4.28 23.94 0.12
N MET A 99 -4.20 24.73 -0.95
CA MET A 99 -4.76 24.39 -2.25
C MET A 99 -3.68 23.78 -3.15
N ILE A 100 -3.93 22.58 -3.69
CA ILE A 100 -3.06 21.97 -4.70
C ILE A 100 -3.45 22.44 -6.11
N GLU A 101 -2.49 22.45 -7.03
CA GLU A 101 -2.74 22.81 -8.42
C GLU A 101 -3.45 21.69 -9.18
N GLY A 102 -4.26 22.05 -10.19
CA GLY A 102 -4.90 21.09 -11.09
C GLY A 102 -6.39 21.35 -11.32
N ARG A 103 -7.15 20.27 -11.59
CA ARG A 103 -8.58 20.35 -11.94
C ARG A 103 -9.42 19.50 -11.00
N ASN A 104 -10.54 20.05 -10.54
CA ASN A 104 -11.51 19.34 -9.69
C ASN A 104 -12.07 18.05 -10.31
N THR A 105 -12.10 17.95 -11.65
CA THR A 105 -12.55 16.76 -12.39
C THR A 105 -11.46 15.67 -12.51
N LYS A 106 -10.21 15.98 -12.14
CA LYS A 106 -9.03 15.12 -12.28
C LYS A 106 -8.17 15.14 -11.01
N ARG A 107 -8.80 14.94 -9.84
CA ARG A 107 -8.15 15.07 -8.53
C ARG A 107 -6.94 14.15 -8.34
N LEU A 108 -6.99 12.90 -8.83
CA LEU A 108 -5.83 11.99 -8.73
C LEU A 108 -4.61 12.49 -9.52
N GLN A 109 -4.81 13.23 -10.62
CA GLN A 109 -3.71 13.84 -11.36
C GLN A 109 -3.10 14.98 -10.55
N ALA A 110 -3.94 15.83 -9.95
CA ALA A 110 -3.50 16.91 -9.06
C ALA A 110 -2.70 16.38 -7.86
N VAL A 111 -3.18 15.31 -7.22
CA VAL A 111 -2.48 14.68 -6.08
C VAL A 111 -1.16 14.06 -6.53
N LEU A 112 -1.11 13.43 -7.70
CA LEU A 112 0.11 12.86 -8.25
C LEU A 112 1.17 13.94 -8.55
N ASP A 113 0.76 15.03 -9.21
CA ASP A 113 1.64 16.15 -9.51
C ASP A 113 2.18 16.79 -8.21
N ASP A 114 1.28 17.01 -7.23
CA ASP A 114 1.64 17.54 -5.91
C ASP A 114 2.62 16.62 -5.17
N SER A 115 2.33 15.30 -5.11
CA SER A 115 3.19 14.31 -4.45
C SER A 115 4.58 14.26 -5.10
N TYR A 116 4.65 14.26 -6.43
CA TYR A 116 5.93 14.26 -7.14
C TYR A 116 6.73 15.55 -6.88
N SER A 117 6.05 16.70 -6.84
CA SER A 117 6.70 17.99 -6.58
C SER A 117 7.33 18.09 -5.19
N THR A 118 6.82 17.33 -4.21
CA THR A 118 7.40 17.23 -2.87
C THR A 118 8.40 16.08 -2.72
N GLY A 119 8.74 15.39 -3.82
CA GLY A 119 9.67 14.26 -3.81
C GLY A 119 9.07 12.94 -3.35
N GLY A 120 7.74 12.86 -3.25
CA GLY A 120 7.01 11.70 -2.77
C GLY A 120 6.41 10.81 -3.85
N GLN A 121 5.90 9.65 -3.41
CA GLN A 121 5.18 8.69 -4.24
C GLN A 121 3.71 8.57 -3.81
N MET A 122 2.85 8.15 -4.75
CA MET A 122 1.40 8.04 -4.50
C MET A 122 0.93 6.58 -4.48
N LEU A 123 0.32 6.13 -3.37
CA LEU A 123 -0.38 4.85 -3.28
C LEU A 123 -1.90 5.09 -3.18
N VAL A 124 -2.66 4.61 -4.16
CA VAL A 124 -4.11 4.81 -4.26
C VAL A 124 -4.84 3.49 -4.08
N PHE A 125 -5.77 3.42 -3.12
CA PHE A 125 -6.65 2.26 -2.95
C PHE A 125 -7.99 2.45 -3.64
N VAL A 126 -8.42 1.44 -4.40
CA VAL A 126 -9.72 1.42 -5.12
C VAL A 126 -10.44 0.08 -4.93
N ASN A 127 -11.76 0.10 -5.06
CA ASN A 127 -12.60 -1.05 -4.68
C ASN A 127 -12.68 -2.18 -5.72
N SER A 128 -12.13 -2.00 -6.92
CA SER A 128 -12.23 -3.02 -7.98
C SER A 128 -10.98 -3.10 -8.85
N ARG A 129 -10.75 -4.29 -9.42
CA ARG A 129 -9.66 -4.51 -10.38
C ARG A 129 -9.78 -3.62 -11.62
N ALA A 130 -11.01 -3.43 -12.10
CA ALA A 130 -11.29 -2.58 -13.25
C ALA A 130 -10.97 -1.11 -12.96
N SER A 131 -11.35 -0.62 -11.78
CA SER A 131 -10.99 0.73 -11.32
C SER A 131 -9.48 0.90 -11.22
N ALA A 132 -8.76 -0.09 -10.67
CA ALA A 132 -7.30 -0.03 -10.53
C ALA A 132 -6.61 0.16 -11.89
N GLN A 133 -6.98 -0.67 -12.87
CA GLN A 133 -6.46 -0.56 -14.24
C GLN A 133 -6.87 0.76 -14.91
N LYS A 134 -8.13 1.18 -14.76
CA LYS A 134 -8.66 2.40 -15.37
C LYS A 134 -7.89 3.63 -14.87
N GLU A 135 -7.78 3.80 -13.56
CA GLU A 135 -7.15 4.99 -12.97
C GLU A 135 -5.63 4.99 -13.22
N ALA A 136 -4.94 3.84 -13.11
CA ALA A 136 -3.52 3.74 -13.46
C ALA A 136 -3.25 4.14 -14.91
N ARG A 137 -4.11 3.72 -15.85
CA ARG A 137 -4.02 4.12 -17.26
C ARG A 137 -4.26 5.62 -17.45
N GLU A 138 -5.20 6.23 -16.75
CA GLU A 138 -5.48 7.66 -16.86
C GLU A 138 -4.39 8.53 -16.25
N LEU A 139 -3.75 8.08 -15.17
CA LEU A 139 -2.55 8.73 -14.60
C LEU A 139 -1.33 8.57 -15.50
N SER A 140 -1.10 7.38 -16.04
CA SER A 140 -0.02 7.13 -17.01
C SER A 140 -0.14 8.02 -18.25
N LYS A 141 -1.35 8.20 -18.80
CA LYS A 141 -1.58 9.13 -19.91
C LYS A 141 -1.28 10.58 -19.54
N HIS A 142 -1.60 10.99 -18.32
CA HIS A 142 -1.32 12.34 -17.82
C HIS A 142 0.19 12.61 -17.79
N ILE A 143 0.96 11.69 -17.21
CA ILE A 143 2.42 11.76 -17.18
C ILE A 143 3.01 11.75 -18.60
N ARG A 144 2.57 10.83 -19.45
CA ARG A 144 3.07 10.76 -20.84
C ARG A 144 2.78 12.03 -21.63
N LYS A 145 1.63 12.66 -21.40
CA LYS A 145 1.31 13.96 -21.99
C LYS A 145 2.22 15.06 -21.46
N GLN A 146 2.54 15.07 -20.17
CA GLN A 146 3.50 16.02 -19.61
C GLN A 146 4.92 15.82 -20.17
N ILE A 147 5.34 14.58 -20.41
CA ILE A 147 6.64 14.30 -21.07
C ILE A 147 6.69 14.86 -22.50
N SER A 148 5.60 14.70 -23.26
CA SER A 148 5.55 15.19 -24.65
C SER A 148 5.34 16.69 -24.77
N ASP A 149 4.45 17.27 -23.96
CA ASP A 149 3.89 18.62 -24.19
C ASP A 149 3.99 19.54 -22.95
N GLY A 150 4.45 19.03 -21.80
CA GLY A 150 4.28 19.69 -20.50
C GLY A 150 5.48 20.49 -20.00
N PRO A 151 5.27 21.39 -19.02
CA PRO A 151 6.34 22.15 -18.36
C PRO A 151 7.13 21.31 -17.33
N ILE A 152 6.52 20.23 -16.80
CA ILE A 152 7.13 19.33 -15.83
C ILE A 152 7.98 18.30 -16.57
N LYS A 153 9.30 18.39 -16.39
CA LYS A 153 10.25 17.41 -16.93
C LYS A 153 10.57 16.39 -15.86
N TYR A 154 10.13 15.16 -16.09
CA TYR A 154 10.64 14.00 -15.37
C TYR A 154 12.09 13.75 -15.77
N ASP A 155 12.86 13.15 -14.87
CA ASP A 155 14.23 12.75 -15.17
C ASP A 155 14.25 11.74 -16.33
N ASN A 156 15.13 11.96 -17.31
CA ASN A 156 15.29 11.06 -18.45
C ASN A 156 15.73 9.66 -17.99
N GLU A 157 16.55 9.56 -16.93
CA GLU A 157 16.96 8.26 -16.38
C GLU A 157 15.74 7.48 -15.86
N LEU A 158 14.81 8.19 -15.22
CA LEU A 158 13.58 7.59 -14.70
C LEU A 158 12.65 7.10 -15.83
N ILE A 159 12.53 7.90 -16.90
CA ILE A 159 11.77 7.53 -18.10
C ILE A 159 12.38 6.29 -18.76
N ASP A 160 13.70 6.22 -18.89
CA ASP A 160 14.39 5.07 -19.46
C ASP A 160 14.20 3.80 -18.61
N GLU A 161 14.23 3.92 -17.28
CA GLU A 161 13.92 2.80 -16.39
C GLU A 161 12.47 2.30 -16.53
N TRP A 162 11.51 3.21 -16.71
CA TRP A 162 10.12 2.83 -16.99
C TRP A 162 10.00 2.00 -18.27
N GLU A 163 10.68 2.40 -19.34
CA GLU A 163 10.66 1.66 -20.60
C GLU A 163 11.30 0.27 -20.44
N LYS A 164 12.47 0.19 -19.76
CA LYS A 164 13.13 -1.09 -19.47
C LYS A 164 12.25 -2.05 -18.68
N ILE A 165 11.55 -1.56 -17.64
CA ILE A 165 10.63 -2.37 -16.84
C ILE A 165 9.45 -2.83 -17.72
N ALA A 166 8.87 -1.91 -18.50
CA ALA A 166 7.75 -2.20 -19.38
C ALA A 166 8.10 -3.25 -20.45
N GLU A 167 9.29 -3.18 -21.04
CA GLU A 167 9.79 -4.17 -22.00
C GLU A 167 9.99 -5.54 -21.36
N ARG A 168 10.62 -5.60 -20.18
CA ARG A 168 10.87 -6.85 -19.45
C ARG A 168 9.57 -7.60 -19.15
N LEU A 169 8.50 -6.87 -18.82
CA LEU A 169 7.18 -7.45 -18.59
C LEU A 169 6.53 -8.01 -19.86
N THR A 170 6.87 -7.47 -21.04
CA THR A 170 6.39 -7.97 -22.33
C THR A 170 7.24 -9.09 -22.95
N ARG A 171 8.52 -9.22 -22.54
CA ARG A 171 9.44 -10.26 -23.04
C ARG A 171 9.29 -11.61 -22.32
N ARG A 172 8.84 -11.61 -21.06
CA ARG A 172 8.44 -12.84 -20.37
C ARG A 172 7.17 -13.40 -21.04
N GLU A 173 6.89 -14.70 -20.95
CA GLU A 173 5.80 -15.46 -21.63
C GLU A 173 4.35 -14.93 -21.40
N ASP A 174 4.20 -13.75 -20.80
CA ASP A 174 2.96 -13.16 -20.31
C ASP A 174 2.53 -11.97 -21.19
N THR A 175 2.44 -12.20 -22.52
CA THR A 175 1.85 -11.26 -23.50
C THR A 175 0.32 -11.16 -23.35
N SER A 176 -0.20 -11.41 -22.16
CA SER A 176 -1.61 -11.32 -21.85
C SER A 176 -2.11 -9.88 -22.03
N VAL A 177 -3.43 -9.73 -22.24
CA VAL A 177 -4.06 -8.40 -22.27
C VAL A 177 -3.73 -7.62 -20.98
N MET A 178 -3.68 -8.32 -19.85
CA MET A 178 -3.30 -7.77 -18.55
C MET A 178 -1.85 -7.29 -18.52
N GLY A 179 -0.90 -8.11 -18.98
CA GLY A 179 0.52 -7.76 -19.03
C GLY A 179 0.78 -6.55 -19.93
N ARG A 180 0.10 -6.47 -21.09
CA ARG A 180 0.16 -5.29 -21.96
C ARG A 180 -0.40 -4.03 -21.30
N ALA A 181 -1.55 -4.14 -20.62
CA ALA A 181 -2.13 -3.01 -19.90
C ALA A 181 -1.20 -2.50 -18.80
N LEU A 182 -0.57 -3.41 -18.04
CA LEU A 182 0.40 -3.07 -17.01
C LEU A 182 1.65 -2.39 -17.60
N SER A 183 2.22 -2.97 -18.65
CA SER A 183 3.38 -2.41 -19.37
C SER A 183 3.08 -1.01 -19.92
N GLN A 184 1.88 -0.76 -20.45
CA GLN A 184 1.48 0.57 -20.91
C GLN A 184 1.33 1.59 -19.77
N ALA A 185 0.82 1.16 -18.61
CA ALA A 185 0.75 2.03 -17.44
C ALA A 185 2.16 2.42 -16.98
N ILE A 186 3.07 1.44 -16.87
CA ILE A 186 4.44 1.62 -16.36
C ILE A 186 5.24 2.61 -17.19
N ARG A 187 5.04 2.65 -18.53
CA ARG A 187 5.66 3.66 -19.41
C ARG A 187 5.33 5.11 -19.07
N GLY A 188 4.33 5.34 -18.23
CA GLY A 188 4.01 6.65 -17.66
C GLY A 188 4.24 6.68 -16.16
N GLY A 189 5.18 5.90 -15.61
CA GLY A 189 5.57 5.93 -14.20
C GLY A 189 4.54 5.39 -13.21
N VAL A 190 3.47 4.74 -13.68
CA VAL A 190 2.36 4.28 -12.83
C VAL A 190 2.09 2.81 -13.05
N ALA A 191 1.77 2.07 -11.98
CA ALA A 191 1.30 0.70 -12.09
C ALA A 191 -0.09 0.52 -11.44
N PHE A 192 -0.77 -0.55 -11.80
CA PHE A 192 -1.89 -1.07 -11.01
C PHE A 192 -1.47 -2.35 -10.30
N HIS A 193 -2.09 -2.63 -9.15
CA HIS A 193 -1.79 -3.84 -8.36
C HIS A 193 -3.06 -4.51 -7.84
N HIS A 194 -3.25 -5.79 -8.21
CA HIS A 194 -4.36 -6.59 -7.74
C HIS A 194 -4.10 -8.09 -7.94
N ALA A 195 -4.95 -8.94 -7.35
CA ALA A 195 -4.84 -10.39 -7.42
C ALA A 195 -4.87 -11.00 -8.85
N GLY A 196 -5.35 -10.26 -9.86
CA GLY A 196 -5.33 -10.70 -11.26
C GLY A 196 -3.96 -10.58 -11.97
N LEU A 197 -2.96 -9.97 -11.34
CA LEU A 197 -1.58 -9.98 -11.84
C LEU A 197 -0.90 -11.29 -11.46
N THR A 198 0.07 -11.76 -12.23
CA THR A 198 0.91 -12.89 -11.82
C THR A 198 1.84 -12.50 -10.67
N HIS A 199 2.35 -13.49 -9.93
CA HIS A 199 3.28 -13.23 -8.83
C HIS A 199 4.53 -12.46 -9.30
N SER A 200 5.08 -12.81 -10.46
CA SER A 200 6.22 -12.10 -11.07
C SER A 200 5.89 -10.64 -11.40
N GLN A 201 4.69 -10.36 -11.91
CA GLN A 201 4.26 -8.99 -12.20
C GLN A 201 4.13 -8.17 -10.93
N ARG A 202 3.47 -8.71 -9.89
CA ARG A 202 3.33 -8.06 -8.58
C ARG A 202 4.68 -7.73 -7.97
N LYS A 203 5.61 -8.70 -7.93
CA LYS A 203 6.97 -8.50 -7.41
C LYS A 203 7.71 -7.38 -8.15
N THR A 204 7.58 -7.32 -9.48
CA THR A 204 8.22 -6.28 -10.29
C THR A 204 7.68 -4.88 -9.96
N VAL A 205 6.36 -4.75 -9.81
CA VAL A 205 5.70 -3.49 -9.43
C VAL A 205 6.10 -3.07 -8.02
N GLU A 206 6.08 -4.00 -7.07
CA GLU A 206 6.44 -3.76 -5.67
C GLU A 206 7.90 -3.31 -5.52
N GLU A 207 8.82 -3.94 -6.25
CA GLU A 207 10.24 -3.60 -6.23
C GLU A 207 10.50 -2.24 -6.88
N ALA A 208 9.91 -1.97 -8.04
CA ALA A 208 10.06 -0.69 -8.72
C ALA A 208 9.45 0.48 -7.92
N PHE A 209 8.37 0.25 -7.17
CA PHE A 209 7.83 1.26 -6.26
C PHE A 209 8.74 1.47 -5.05
N ARG A 210 9.23 0.40 -4.40
CA ARG A 210 10.16 0.50 -3.27
C ARG A 210 11.47 1.22 -3.62
N GLN A 211 11.90 1.14 -4.88
CA GLN A 211 13.11 1.80 -5.39
C GLN A 211 12.89 3.27 -5.78
N GLY A 212 11.69 3.83 -5.59
CA GLY A 212 11.38 5.18 -6.04
C GLY A 212 11.17 5.30 -7.56
N THR A 213 11.28 4.20 -8.31
CA THR A 213 11.16 4.21 -9.78
C THR A 213 9.73 4.52 -10.21
N LEU A 214 8.72 3.88 -9.63
CA LEU A 214 7.32 4.17 -9.96
C LEU A 214 6.80 5.35 -9.12
N LEU A 215 6.19 6.34 -9.77
CA LEU A 215 5.60 7.49 -9.07
C LEU A 215 4.31 7.14 -8.36
N ALA A 216 3.55 6.18 -8.89
CA ALA A 216 2.31 5.76 -8.26
C ALA A 216 1.95 4.27 -8.47
N ILE A 217 1.23 3.72 -7.49
CA ILE A 217 0.49 2.47 -7.61
C ILE A 217 -0.99 2.73 -7.36
N VAL A 218 -1.86 2.18 -8.22
CA VAL A 218 -3.30 2.07 -7.95
C VAL A 218 -3.64 0.61 -7.62
N ALA A 219 -4.03 0.34 -6.38
CA ALA A 219 -4.19 -1.01 -5.86
C ALA A 219 -5.59 -1.32 -5.34
N THR A 220 -5.97 -2.61 -5.36
CA THR A 220 -7.07 -3.10 -4.52
C THR A 220 -6.60 -3.32 -3.07
N PRO A 221 -7.49 -3.30 -2.06
CA PRO A 221 -7.11 -3.44 -0.64
C PRO A 221 -6.28 -4.67 -0.30
N THR A 222 -6.32 -5.71 -1.14
CA THR A 222 -5.48 -6.91 -1.01
C THR A 222 -3.98 -6.62 -0.95
N LEU A 223 -3.51 -5.47 -1.48
CA LEU A 223 -2.12 -5.07 -1.35
C LEU A 223 -1.75 -4.68 0.09
N ALA A 224 -2.69 -4.04 0.81
CA ALA A 224 -2.47 -3.55 2.17
C ALA A 224 -2.29 -4.69 3.21
N GLN A 225 -2.69 -5.91 2.86
CA GLN A 225 -2.65 -7.07 3.77
C GLN A 225 -1.42 -7.98 3.60
N GLY A 226 -0.48 -7.65 2.71
CA GLY A 226 0.58 -8.62 2.37
C GLY A 226 1.92 -8.08 1.89
N VAL A 227 2.11 -6.76 1.82
CA VAL A 227 3.38 -6.19 1.33
C VAL A 227 3.77 -4.95 2.13
N ASN A 228 5.00 -4.93 2.66
CA ASN A 228 5.62 -3.73 3.20
C ASN A 228 6.06 -2.82 2.04
N LEU A 229 5.19 -1.88 1.68
CA LEU A 229 5.43 -0.83 0.69
C LEU A 229 5.20 0.53 1.33
N PRO A 230 6.21 1.10 2.02
CA PRO A 230 6.13 2.51 2.36
C PRO A 230 6.07 3.32 1.06
N ALA A 231 5.12 4.24 0.97
CA ALA A 231 5.21 5.36 0.04
C ALA A 231 5.80 6.50 0.86
N GLU A 232 7.05 6.87 0.57
CA GLU A 232 7.68 8.02 1.20
C GLU A 232 7.20 9.28 0.48
N GLY A 233 6.98 10.36 1.25
CA GLY A 233 6.56 11.67 0.76
C GLY A 233 6.79 12.74 1.79
#